data_AF-A0A3D2WBE5-F1
#
_entry.id   AF-A0A3D2WBE5-F1
#
_cell.length_a   1.000
_cell.length_b   1.000
_cell.length_c   1.000
_cell.angle_alpha   90.00
_cell.angle_beta   90.00
_cell.angle_gamma   90.00
#
_symmetry.space_group_name_H-M   'P 1'
#
loop_
_entity.id
_entity.type
_entity.pdbx_description
1 polymer ?
#
loop_
_entity_poly.entity_id
_entity_poly.type
_entity_poly.pdbx_seq_one_letter_code
_entity_poly.pdbx_strand_id
1 'polypeptide(L)'
;TWTNKDGNYDIGGMQYIYTPMSANFAEYSLWNFYEDMDLYITQYGRDKLIEVTSVTAEPAVSAVYEITGEDGNPVSLEAYTVKANWEYGTETSMDTSQMQKSAVFTVVNNNGRWEIAAIGQEVSQIDTESHE
;
A
#
# COMPACT_ATOMS: atom_id res chain seq x y z
N THR A 1 12.37 -2.67 -5.79
CA THR A 1 11.56 -2.68 -7.02
C THR A 1 10.27 -3.41 -6.72
N TRP A 2 9.12 -2.77 -6.92
CA TRP A 2 7.83 -3.47 -6.92
C TRP A 2 7.51 -3.78 -8.39
N THR A 3 7.29 -5.05 -8.72
CA THR A 3 7.14 -5.50 -10.10
C THR A 3 6.14 -6.64 -10.21
N ASN A 4 5.21 -6.51 -11.15
CA ASN A 4 4.30 -7.59 -11.53
C ASN A 4 4.91 -8.52 -12.59
N LYS A 5 6.17 -8.29 -12.98
CA LYS A 5 6.90 -9.14 -13.95
C LYS A 5 7.35 -10.47 -13.33
N ASP A 6 7.64 -10.46 -12.03
CA ASP A 6 8.05 -11.65 -11.25
C ASP A 6 7.14 -11.83 -10.03
N GLY A 7 6.62 -13.05 -9.85
CA GLY A 7 5.43 -13.37 -9.03
C GLY A 7 5.44 -13.07 -7.54
N ASN A 8 6.45 -12.38 -6.99
CA ASN A 8 6.58 -12.10 -5.55
C ASN A 8 6.65 -10.60 -5.19
N TYR A 9 6.54 -9.66 -6.15
CA TYR A 9 6.65 -8.22 -5.88
C TYR A 9 5.44 -7.44 -6.37
N ASP A 10 4.26 -7.94 -6.02
CA ASP A 10 2.96 -7.35 -6.35
C ASP A 10 2.93 -5.83 -6.12
N ILE A 11 2.68 -5.05 -7.18
CA ILE A 11 2.58 -3.58 -7.11
C ILE A 11 1.36 -3.16 -6.29
N GLY A 12 0.32 -4.01 -6.23
CA GLY A 12 -0.81 -3.84 -5.31
C GLY A 12 -0.43 -3.93 -3.83
N GLY A 13 0.81 -4.31 -3.51
CA GLY A 13 1.32 -4.32 -2.13
C GLY A 13 0.69 -5.41 -1.28
N MET A 14 0.03 -6.41 -1.88
CA MET A 14 -0.83 -7.37 -1.18
C MET A 14 -0.11 -8.14 -0.06
N GLN A 15 1.19 -8.37 -0.24
CA GLN A 15 2.04 -9.06 0.73
C GLN A 15 2.35 -8.27 2.01
N TYR A 16 2.12 -6.95 2.02
CA TYR A 16 2.41 -6.06 3.14
C TYR A 16 1.16 -5.61 3.90
N ILE A 17 -0.03 -6.11 3.55
CA ILE A 17 -1.28 -5.74 4.18
C ILE A 17 -1.41 -6.40 5.56
N TYR A 18 -1.88 -5.62 6.53
CA TYR A 18 -2.28 -6.11 7.85
C TYR A 18 -3.37 -7.17 7.68
N THR A 19 -3.10 -8.39 8.13
CA THR A 19 -3.90 -9.60 7.82
C THR A 19 -5.41 -9.41 8.01
N PRO A 20 -5.92 -8.73 9.05
CA PRO A 20 -7.35 -8.45 9.22
C PRO A 20 -8.00 -7.60 8.12
N MET A 21 -7.24 -6.85 7.33
CA MET A 21 -7.73 -5.98 6.26
C MET A 21 -7.58 -6.57 4.85
N SER A 22 -7.06 -7.80 4.74
CA SER A 22 -6.68 -8.40 3.45
C SER A 22 -7.84 -8.51 2.45
N ALA A 23 -9.08 -8.72 2.92
CA ALA A 23 -10.25 -8.84 2.05
C ALA A 23 -10.62 -7.50 1.38
N ASN A 24 -10.63 -6.40 2.14
CA ASN A 24 -10.98 -5.08 1.64
C ASN A 24 -9.95 -4.56 0.62
N PHE A 25 -8.67 -4.88 0.84
CA PHE A 25 -7.60 -4.53 -0.09
C PHE A 25 -7.52 -5.43 -1.32
N ALA A 26 -7.80 -6.73 -1.17
CA ALA A 26 -7.89 -7.64 -2.30
C ALA A 26 -8.98 -7.17 -3.27
N GLU A 27 -10.15 -6.76 -2.76
CA GLU A 27 -11.23 -6.22 -3.57
C GLU A 27 -10.79 -4.94 -4.29
N TYR A 28 -10.24 -3.95 -3.59
CA TYR A 28 -9.79 -2.70 -4.21
C TYR A 28 -8.74 -2.92 -5.31
N SER A 29 -7.78 -3.81 -5.07
CA SER A 29 -6.69 -4.11 -6.01
C SER A 29 -7.20 -4.91 -7.21
N LEU A 30 -8.09 -5.89 -7.00
CA LEU A 30 -8.67 -6.70 -8.08
C LEU A 30 -9.52 -5.86 -9.03
N TRP A 31 -10.39 -5.01 -8.51
CA TRP A 31 -11.33 -4.23 -9.34
C TRP A 31 -10.69 -3.06 -10.06
N ASN A 32 -9.64 -2.43 -9.52
CA ASN A 32 -9.09 -1.21 -10.12
C ASN A 32 -7.75 -1.42 -10.83
N PHE A 33 -6.97 -2.43 -10.41
CA PHE A 33 -5.60 -2.59 -10.87
C PHE A 33 -5.41 -3.87 -11.69
N TYR A 34 -6.15 -4.93 -11.38
CA TYR A 34 -6.01 -6.23 -12.03
C TYR A 34 -7.13 -6.59 -13.01
N GLU A 35 -8.19 -5.78 -13.13
CA GLU A 35 -9.36 -6.07 -13.97
C GLU A 35 -8.97 -6.44 -15.42
N ASP A 36 -8.00 -5.73 -16.01
CA ASP A 36 -7.53 -5.97 -17.37
C ASP A 36 -6.22 -6.77 -17.46
N MET A 37 -5.63 -7.20 -16.34
CA MET A 37 -4.28 -7.78 -16.35
C MET A 37 -4.19 -9.07 -17.17
N ASP A 38 -5.22 -9.91 -17.16
CA ASP A 38 -5.29 -11.14 -17.97
C ASP A 38 -5.29 -10.83 -19.49
N LEU A 39 -5.97 -9.74 -19.88
CA LEU A 39 -5.99 -9.28 -21.27
C LEU A 39 -4.60 -8.82 -21.71
N TYR A 40 -3.91 -8.03 -20.88
CA TYR A 40 -2.56 -7.55 -21.17
C TYR A 40 -1.53 -8.70 -21.23
N ILE A 41 -1.61 -9.68 -20.33
CA ILE A 41 -0.75 -10.87 -20.36
C ILE A 41 -0.97 -11.65 -21.66
N THR A 42 -2.22 -11.85 -22.05
CA THR A 42 -2.58 -12.61 -23.26
C THR A 42 -2.11 -11.92 -24.53
N GLN A 43 -2.17 -10.59 -24.59
CA GLN A 43 -1.84 -9.82 -25.80
C GLN A 43 -0.36 -9.46 -25.94
N TYR A 44 0.32 -9.13 -24.84
CA TYR A 44 1.65 -8.51 -24.88
C TYR A 44 2.73 -9.29 -24.14
N GLY A 45 2.36 -10.32 -23.37
CA GLY A 45 3.31 -11.07 -22.55
C GLY A 45 3.63 -10.39 -21.22
N ARG A 46 4.16 -11.18 -20.28
CA ARG A 46 4.44 -10.75 -18.91
C ARG A 46 5.55 -9.71 -18.80
N ASP A 47 6.50 -9.71 -19.72
CA ASP A 47 7.61 -8.75 -19.76
C ASP A 47 7.14 -7.32 -20.05
N LYS A 48 5.92 -7.15 -20.56
CA LYS A 48 5.28 -5.86 -20.84
C LYS A 48 4.32 -5.36 -19.76
N LEU A 49 4.25 -6.06 -18.63
CA LEU A 49 3.54 -5.57 -17.46
C LEU A 49 4.27 -4.39 -16.82
N ILE A 50 3.50 -3.58 -16.10
CA ILE A 50 4.01 -2.45 -15.34
C ILE A 50 5.01 -2.86 -14.27
N GLU A 51 5.94 -1.95 -14.02
CA GLU A 51 7.00 -2.08 -13.02
C GLU A 51 7.20 -0.72 -12.35
N VAL A 52 7.33 -0.70 -11.03
CA VAL A 52 7.74 0.48 -10.29
C VAL A 52 9.26 0.50 -10.20
N THR A 53 9.86 1.49 -10.87
CA THR A 53 11.32 1.62 -10.99
C THR A 53 11.92 2.46 -9.88
N SER A 54 11.13 3.33 -9.25
CA SER A 54 11.56 4.20 -8.16
C SER A 54 10.45 4.40 -7.14
N VAL A 55 10.84 4.43 -5.86
CA VAL A 55 9.96 4.77 -4.74
C VAL A 55 10.67 5.78 -3.86
N THR A 56 9.96 6.84 -3.49
CA THR A 56 10.40 7.83 -2.51
C THR A 56 9.35 7.94 -1.41
N ALA A 57 9.77 8.25 -0.20
CA ALA A 57 8.87 8.46 0.92
C ALA A 57 9.26 9.71 1.70
N GLU A 58 8.26 10.44 2.18
CA GLU A 58 8.44 11.49 3.17
C GLU A 58 8.76 10.87 4.54
N PRO A 59 9.38 11.62 5.47
CA PRO A 59 9.58 11.15 6.84
C PRO A 59 8.26 10.68 7.47
N ALA A 60 8.33 9.53 8.14
CA ALA A 60 7.17 8.97 8.83
C ALA A 60 6.72 9.87 9.99
N VAL A 61 5.40 10.00 10.16
CA VAL A 61 4.79 10.79 11.23
C VAL A 61 4.11 9.85 12.22
N SER A 62 4.37 10.01 13.52
CA SER A 62 3.74 9.18 14.55
C SER A 62 2.23 9.33 14.56
N ALA A 63 1.54 8.20 14.72
CA ALA A 63 0.10 8.12 14.70
C ALA A 63 -0.41 7.03 15.65
N VAL A 64 -1.74 6.99 15.81
CA VAL A 64 -2.44 5.89 16.49
C VAL A 64 -3.42 5.26 15.52
N TYR A 65 -3.45 3.93 15.49
CA TYR A 65 -4.43 3.18 14.71
C TYR A 65 -5.34 2.39 15.66
N GLU A 66 -6.65 2.60 15.58
CA GLU A 66 -7.62 1.91 16.42
C GLU A 66 -8.21 0.69 15.71
N ILE A 67 -8.21 -0.43 16.41
CA ILE A 67 -8.89 -1.66 15.99
C ILE A 67 -9.91 -2.08 17.04
N THR A 68 -10.91 -2.86 16.64
CA THR A 68 -11.80 -3.54 17.58
C THR A 68 -11.09 -4.78 18.14
N GLY A 69 -10.91 -4.84 19.45
CA GLY A 69 -10.36 -5.99 20.16
C GLY A 69 -11.31 -7.18 20.19
N GLU A 70 -10.79 -8.35 20.61
CA GLU A 70 -11.58 -9.60 20.68
C GLU A 70 -12.77 -9.52 21.65
N ASP A 71 -12.69 -8.64 22.64
CA ASP A 71 -13.76 -8.36 23.61
C ASP A 71 -14.76 -7.30 23.14
N GLY A 72 -14.58 -6.77 21.92
CA GLY A 72 -15.40 -5.70 21.34
C GLY A 72 -15.00 -4.29 21.75
N ASN A 73 -13.98 -4.11 22.58
CA ASN A 73 -13.49 -2.79 22.99
C ASN A 73 -12.41 -2.25 22.04
N PRO A 74 -12.27 -0.93 21.87
CA PRO A 74 -11.23 -0.35 21.03
C PRO A 74 -9.84 -0.62 21.62
N VAL A 75 -8.90 -0.98 20.76
CA VAL A 75 -7.48 -1.16 21.07
C VAL A 75 -6.67 -0.22 20.18
N SER A 76 -5.86 0.62 20.81
CA SER A 76 -4.95 1.54 20.12
C SER A 76 -3.61 0.87 19.85
N LEU A 77 -3.17 0.92 18.60
CA LEU A 77 -1.85 0.46 18.16
C LEU A 77 -0.96 1.67 17.85
N GLU A 78 0.32 1.58 18.23
CA GLU A 78 1.34 2.50 17.73
C GLU A 78 1.42 2.36 16.20
N ALA A 79 1.29 3.50 15.52
CA ALA A 79 1.27 3.55 14.07
C ALA A 79 2.13 4.69 13.55
N TYR A 80 2.41 4.65 12.25
CA TYR A 80 3.03 5.75 11.54
C TYR A 80 2.29 6.01 10.23
N THR A 81 2.15 7.29 9.91
CA THR A 81 1.72 7.73 8.59
C THR A 81 2.93 7.89 7.69
N VAL A 82 2.94 7.20 6.56
CA VAL A 82 3.99 7.26 5.54
C VAL A 82 3.38 7.69 4.22
N LYS A 83 3.82 8.83 3.70
CA LYS A 83 3.47 9.25 2.34
C LYS A 83 4.55 8.80 1.39
N ALA A 84 4.20 7.94 0.43
CA ALA A 84 5.10 7.47 -0.59
C ALA A 84 4.65 7.91 -1.98
N ASN A 85 5.63 8.11 -2.85
CA ASN A 85 5.47 8.42 -4.25
C ASN A 85 6.31 7.44 -5.06
N TRP A 86 5.84 7.05 -6.24
CA TRP A 86 6.52 6.10 -7.09
C TRP A 86 6.42 6.45 -8.57
N GLU A 87 7.38 5.93 -9.33
CA GLU A 87 7.47 6.08 -10.77
C GLU A 87 7.36 4.73 -11.45
N TYR A 88 6.59 4.69 -12.55
CA TYR A 88 6.50 3.52 -13.40
C TYR A 88 7.61 3.52 -14.45
N GLY A 89 8.12 2.33 -14.77
CA GLY A 89 9.03 2.13 -15.89
C GLY A 89 8.34 2.39 -17.23
N THR A 90 9.12 2.81 -18.21
CA THR A 90 8.64 3.10 -19.57
C THR A 90 8.46 1.84 -20.43
N GLU A 91 8.99 0.71 -20.00
CA GLU A 91 8.89 -0.57 -20.71
C GLU A 91 7.62 -1.33 -20.32
N THR A 92 6.47 -0.75 -20.64
CA THR A 92 5.14 -1.32 -20.42
C THR A 92 4.22 -1.04 -21.61
N SER A 93 3.27 -1.95 -21.88
CA SER A 93 2.20 -1.74 -22.87
C SER A 93 0.96 -1.08 -22.27
N MET A 94 0.94 -0.81 -20.96
CA MET A 94 -0.18 -0.20 -20.26
C MET A 94 -0.04 1.32 -20.23
N ASP A 95 -1.15 2.06 -20.30
CA ASP A 95 -1.14 3.51 -20.07
C ASP A 95 -1.04 3.82 -18.57
N THR A 96 0.16 4.17 -18.12
CA THR A 96 0.43 4.53 -16.72
C THR A 96 0.14 6.01 -16.40
N SER A 97 -0.39 6.79 -17.36
CA SER A 97 -0.63 8.22 -17.15
C SER A 97 -1.74 8.47 -16.12
N GLN A 98 -2.77 7.62 -16.13
CA GLN A 98 -3.94 7.70 -15.26
C GLN A 98 -3.80 6.87 -13.96
N MET A 99 -2.73 6.09 -13.84
CA MET A 99 -2.50 5.24 -12.67
C MET A 99 -2.04 6.07 -11.47
N GLN A 100 -2.44 5.62 -10.27
CA GLN A 100 -1.96 6.19 -9.01
C GLN A 100 -0.43 6.14 -8.94
N LYS A 101 0.20 7.23 -8.49
CA LYS A 101 1.67 7.39 -8.34
C LYS A 101 2.09 7.77 -6.93
N SER A 102 1.13 7.81 -6.02
CA SER A 102 1.35 8.20 -4.63
C SER A 102 0.24 7.68 -3.74
N ALA A 103 0.59 7.33 -2.50
CA ALA A 103 -0.37 6.96 -1.48
C ALA A 103 0.13 7.36 -0.10
N VAL A 104 -0.82 7.58 0.80
CA VAL A 104 -0.58 7.72 2.23
C VAL A 104 -0.95 6.39 2.88
N PHE A 105 -0.01 5.81 3.62
CA PHE A 105 -0.15 4.54 4.31
C PHE A 105 -0.16 4.77 5.82
N THR A 106 -1.06 4.12 6.52
CA THR A 106 -0.90 3.90 7.97
C THR A 106 -0.23 2.54 8.14
N VAL A 107 0.91 2.51 8.82
CA VAL A 107 1.64 1.28 9.13
C VAL A 107 1.65 1.00 10.62
N VAL A 108 1.46 -0.26 11.00
CA VAL A 108 1.50 -0.73 12.40
C VAL A 108 2.59 -1.77 12.58
N ASN A 109 3.17 -1.84 13.77
CA ASN A 109 4.12 -2.90 14.10
C ASN A 109 3.36 -4.13 14.60
N ASN A 110 3.39 -5.20 13.82
CA ASN A 110 2.84 -6.49 14.18
C ASN A 110 4.00 -7.45 14.47
N ASN A 111 4.35 -7.61 15.76
CA ASN A 111 5.37 -8.56 16.21
C ASN A 111 6.73 -8.42 15.49
N GLY A 112 7.20 -7.18 15.27
CA GLY A 112 8.47 -6.88 14.60
C GLY A 112 8.38 -6.76 13.09
N ARG A 113 7.18 -6.95 12.51
CA ARG A 113 6.91 -6.74 11.08
C ARG A 113 6.02 -5.51 10.90
N TRP A 114 6.46 -4.56 10.09
CA TRP A 114 5.64 -3.42 9.70
C TRP A 114 4.65 -3.82 8.61
N GLU A 115 3.37 -3.55 8.85
CA GLU A 115 2.26 -3.93 7.97
C GLU A 115 1.37 -2.71 7.69
N ILE A 116 0.81 -2.61 6.47
CA ILE A 116 -0.09 -1.54 6.05
C ILE A 116 -1.48 -1.84 6.62
N ALA A 117 -1.92 -1.01 7.56
CA ALA A 117 -3.25 -1.10 8.18
C ALA A 117 -4.32 -0.30 7.43
N ALA A 118 -3.94 0.78 6.75
CA ALA A 118 -4.85 1.60 5.96
C ALA A 118 -4.13 2.33 4.81
N ILE A 119 -4.88 2.65 3.74
CA ILE A 119 -4.44 3.48 2.61
C ILE A 119 -5.43 4.64 2.44
N GLY A 120 -4.91 5.85 2.23
CA GLY A 120 -5.72 7.02 1.85
C GLY A 120 -6.42 7.75 2.99
N GLN A 121 -6.25 7.32 4.24
CA GLN A 121 -6.64 8.08 5.42
C GLN A 121 -5.40 8.59 6.15
N GLU A 122 -5.34 9.91 6.38
CA GLU A 122 -4.52 10.48 7.45
C GLU A 122 -5.20 10.13 8.76
N VAL A 123 -4.58 9.25 9.55
CA VAL A 123 -5.01 8.96 10.92
C VAL A 123 -4.65 10.13 11.84
N SER A 124 -5.40 10.27 12.93
CA SER A 124 -5.19 11.35 13.91
C SER A 124 -3.72 11.42 14.34
N GLN A 125 -3.08 12.54 14.02
CA GLN A 125 -1.70 12.79 14.38
C GLN A 125 -1.59 12.98 15.90
N ILE A 126 -0.50 12.49 16.49
CA ILE A 126 -0.18 12.83 17.86
C ILE A 126 0.51 14.20 17.83
N ASP A 127 -0.21 15.25 18.25
CA ASP A 127 0.41 16.53 18.53
C ASP A 127 1.31 16.35 19.77
N THR A 128 2.61 16.19 19.55
CA THR A 128 3.61 16.33 20.61
C THR A 128 3.76 17.80 20.96
N GLU A 129 2.79 18.38 21.68
CA GLU A 129 3.04 19.63 22.41
C GLU A 129 3.98 19.32 23.58
N SER A 130 5.27 19.59 23.34
CA SER A 130 6.29 19.67 24.39
C SER A 130 5.90 20.76 25.38
N HIS A 131 5.39 20.36 26.56
CA HIS A 131 5.35 21.23 27.72
C HIS A 131 6.75 21.26 28.34
N GLU A 132 7.41 22.43 28.25
CA GLU A 132 8.51 22.82 29.14
C GLU A 132 8.00 23.07 30.57
#